data_AF-A0A813H4F4-F1
#
_entry.id   AF-A0A813H4F4-F1
#
_cell.length_a   1.000
_cell.length_b   1.000
_cell.length_c   1.000
_cell.angle_alpha   90.00
_cell.angle_beta   90.00
_cell.angle_gamma   90.00
#
_symmetry.space_group_name_H-M   'P 1'
#
loop_
_entity.id
_entity.type
_entity.pdbx_description
1 polymer ?
#
loop_
_entity_poly.entity_id
_entity_poly.type
_entity_poly.pdbx_seq_one_letter_code
_entity_poly.pdbx_strand_id
1 'polypeptide(L)'
;VLASFRIHSSAAAQDAASYLRCQVWCSCVVEALNEFAYDAQSAGLSYSLGAVPGGLELSVSGFSEKLPLLLDAVARKMLETSSVEPGTFAIVRDRYERGLRNRSLKQRPCDLAARKTRELRHSLGFTTE
;
A
#
# COMPACT_ATOMS: atom_id res chain seq x y z
N VAL A 1 13.11 16.17 4.81
CA VAL A 1 13.89 15.20 3.98
C VAL A 1 12.95 14.08 3.57
N LEU A 2 13.10 13.53 2.35
CA LEU A 2 12.34 12.39 1.86
C LEU A 2 13.31 11.32 1.36
N ALA A 3 13.14 10.09 1.83
CA ALA A 3 13.87 8.91 1.40
C ALA A 3 12.88 7.87 0.89
N SER A 4 13.11 7.37 -0.32
CA SER A 4 12.27 6.33 -0.94
C SER A 4 13.11 5.08 -1.21
N PHE A 5 12.65 3.95 -0.73
CA PHE A 5 13.27 2.64 -0.91
C PHE A 5 12.35 1.77 -1.74
N ARG A 6 12.87 1.24 -2.83
CA ARG A 6 12.14 0.29 -3.69
C ARG A 6 12.76 -1.08 -3.55
N ILE A 7 11.96 -2.04 -3.08
CA ILE A 7 12.36 -3.44 -2.95
C ILE A 7 11.85 -4.16 -4.19
N HIS A 8 12.79 -4.56 -5.06
CA HIS A 8 12.46 -5.27 -6.29
C HIS A 8 12.26 -6.75 -6.01
N SER A 9 11.11 -7.27 -6.42
CA SER A 9 10.79 -8.70 -6.39
C SER A 9 9.91 -9.06 -7.57
N SER A 10 10.41 -9.91 -8.46
CA SER A 10 9.66 -10.40 -9.62
C SER A 10 8.45 -11.23 -9.21
N ALA A 11 8.55 -11.97 -8.10
CA ALA A 11 7.47 -12.81 -7.58
C ALA A 11 6.29 -12.00 -7.02
N ALA A 12 6.53 -10.77 -6.55
CA ALA A 12 5.51 -9.92 -5.92
C ALA A 12 4.43 -9.43 -6.92
N ALA A 13 4.78 -9.27 -8.20
CA ALA A 13 3.90 -8.72 -9.22
C ALA A 13 3.66 -9.67 -10.41
N GLN A 14 4.01 -10.96 -10.27
CA GLN A 14 3.87 -11.95 -11.33
C GLN A 14 2.41 -12.18 -11.74
N ASP A 15 1.53 -12.34 -10.74
CA ASP A 15 0.09 -12.59 -10.94
C ASP A 15 -0.74 -11.59 -10.15
N ALA A 16 -2.00 -11.39 -10.56
CA ALA A 16 -2.96 -10.56 -9.84
C ALA A 16 -3.15 -11.03 -8.38
N ALA A 17 -3.13 -12.35 -8.15
CA ALA A 17 -3.22 -12.93 -6.81
C ALA A 17 -1.98 -12.61 -5.96
N SER A 18 -0.79 -12.67 -6.54
CA SER A 18 0.47 -12.35 -5.85
C SER A 18 0.54 -10.87 -5.50
N TYR A 19 0.15 -10.00 -6.43
CA TYR A 19 0.05 -8.56 -6.18
C TYR A 19 -0.94 -8.27 -5.04
N LEU A 20 -2.10 -8.92 -5.04
CA LEU A 20 -3.10 -8.75 -3.99
C LEU A 20 -2.59 -9.25 -2.62
N ARG A 21 -1.87 -10.37 -2.57
CA ARG A 21 -1.21 -10.84 -1.34
C ARG A 21 -0.22 -9.81 -0.82
N CYS A 22 0.63 -9.24 -1.69
CA CYS A 22 1.57 -8.19 -1.32
C CYS A 22 0.86 -6.93 -0.81
N GLN A 23 -0.22 -6.51 -1.48
CA GLN A 23 -0.98 -5.33 -1.08
C GLN A 23 -1.68 -5.52 0.29
N VAL A 24 -2.27 -6.68 0.52
CA VAL A 24 -2.90 -7.01 1.81
C VAL A 24 -1.83 -7.13 2.90
N TRP A 25 -0.68 -7.75 2.62
CA TRP A 25 0.44 -7.84 3.55
C TRP A 25 0.96 -6.44 3.94
N CYS A 26 1.18 -5.54 2.97
CA CYS A 26 1.54 -4.14 3.26
C CYS A 26 0.52 -3.48 4.18
N SER A 27 -0.77 -3.71 3.93
CA SER A 27 -1.84 -3.12 4.73
C SER A 27 -1.85 -3.67 6.16
N CYS A 28 -1.52 -4.95 6.35
CA CYS A 28 -1.34 -5.55 7.67
C CYS A 28 -0.14 -4.97 8.41
N VAL A 29 0.99 -4.78 7.73
CA VAL A 29 2.19 -4.14 8.31
C VAL A 29 1.89 -2.71 8.74
N VAL A 30 1.19 -1.94 7.91
CA VAL A 30 0.76 -0.57 8.25
C VAL A 30 -0.19 -0.57 9.46
N GLU A 31 -1.14 -1.50 9.54
CA GLU A 31 -2.04 -1.62 10.68
C GLU A 31 -1.28 -1.98 11.97
N ALA A 32 -0.32 -2.90 11.90
CA ALA A 32 0.52 -3.27 13.05
C ALA A 32 1.46 -2.13 13.50
N LEU A 33 1.89 -1.27 12.57
CA LEU A 33 2.70 -0.10 12.85
C LEU A 33 1.87 1.14 13.21
N ASN A 34 0.54 1.06 13.26
CA ASN A 34 -0.32 2.23 13.39
C ASN A 34 -0.11 3.00 14.70
N GLU A 35 0.10 2.29 15.81
CA GLU A 35 0.40 2.92 17.12
C GLU A 35 1.74 3.66 17.08
N PHE A 36 2.79 3.02 16.55
CA PHE A 36 4.09 3.65 16.35
C PHE A 36 4.04 4.83 15.36
N ALA A 37 3.21 4.71 14.31
CA ALA A 37 2.98 5.74 13.31
C ALA A 37 2.40 7.02 13.93
N TYR A 38 1.52 6.87 14.92
CA TYR A 38 0.87 7.98 15.60
C TYR A 38 1.87 8.85 16.38
N ASP A 39 2.77 8.20 17.13
CA ASP A 39 3.85 8.88 17.86
C ASP A 39 4.84 9.56 16.90
N ALA A 40 5.18 8.86 15.82
CA ALA A 40 6.04 9.39 14.76
C ALA A 40 5.43 10.63 14.09
N GLN A 41 4.13 10.60 13.79
CA GLN A 41 3.42 11.73 13.18
C GLN A 41 3.39 12.93 14.11
N SER A 42 3.19 12.72 15.42
CA SER A 42 3.28 13.76 16.44
C SER A 42 4.67 14.40 16.50
N ALA A 43 5.73 13.64 16.18
CA ALA A 43 7.10 14.12 16.05
C ALA A 43 7.45 14.70 14.66
N GLY A 44 6.49 14.84 13.74
CA GLY A 44 6.71 15.36 12.39
C GLY A 44 7.39 14.38 11.42
N LEU A 45 7.29 13.08 11.70
CA LEU A 45 7.76 12.00 10.83
C LEU A 45 6.56 11.32 10.17
N SER A 46 6.72 10.84 8.95
CA SER A 46 5.67 10.11 8.24
C SER A 46 6.30 9.05 7.37
N TYR A 47 5.60 7.93 7.19
CA TYR A 47 6.00 6.88 6.26
C TYR A 47 4.81 6.45 5.39
N SER A 48 5.11 5.83 4.26
CA SER A 48 4.15 5.14 3.43
C SER A 48 4.76 3.83 2.94
N LEU A 49 3.98 2.75 3.02
CA LEU A 49 4.35 1.43 2.51
C LEU A 49 3.27 0.97 1.55
N GLY A 50 3.66 0.52 0.36
CA GLY A 50 2.72 0.03 -0.64
C GLY A 50 3.33 -0.99 -1.60
N ALA A 51 2.45 -1.77 -2.21
CA ALA A 51 2.80 -2.62 -3.34
C ALA A 51 2.85 -1.77 -4.61
N VAL A 52 3.89 -1.98 -5.42
CA VAL A 52 4.08 -1.33 -6.72
C VAL A 52 4.32 -2.39 -7.80
N PRO A 53 4.05 -2.09 -9.09
CA PRO A 53 4.45 -2.97 -10.18
C PRO A 53 5.96 -3.26 -10.11
N GLY A 54 6.33 -4.51 -9.87
CA GLY A 54 7.72 -4.94 -9.70
C GLY A 54 8.23 -5.07 -8.26
N GLY A 55 7.39 -4.85 -7.24
CA GLY A 55 7.75 -5.12 -5.85
C GLY A 55 7.02 -4.27 -4.80
N LEU A 56 7.79 -3.68 -3.90
CA LEU A 56 7.31 -2.89 -2.76
C LEU A 56 8.03 -1.55 -2.73
N GLU A 57 7.33 -0.52 -2.27
CA GLU A 57 7.89 0.82 -2.08
C GLU A 57 7.62 1.30 -0.66
N LEU A 58 8.70 1.67 0.04
CA LEU A 58 8.68 2.30 1.35
C LEU A 58 9.22 3.70 1.21
N SER A 59 8.40 4.71 1.50
CA SER A 59 8.85 6.10 1.56
C SER A 59 8.77 6.59 2.99
N VAL A 60 9.79 7.33 3.42
CA VAL A 60 9.86 7.96 4.73
C VAL A 60 10.19 9.44 4.56
N SER A 61 9.46 10.29 5.26
CA SER A 61 9.62 11.75 5.21
C SER A 61 9.59 12.36 6.60
N GLY A 62 10.36 13.43 6.81
CA GLY A 62 10.35 14.20 8.04
C GLY A 62 11.71 14.79 8.41
N PHE A 63 11.94 14.94 9.71
CA PHE A 63 13.17 15.49 10.30
C PHE A 63 14.34 14.50 10.25
N SER A 64 15.50 14.96 9.78
CA SER A 64 16.70 14.16 9.50
C SER A 64 17.18 13.29 10.66
N GLU A 65 17.17 13.81 11.89
CA GLU A 65 17.81 13.12 13.02
C GLU A 65 17.11 11.82 13.43
N LYS A 66 15.78 11.75 13.28
CA LYS A 66 14.96 10.61 13.71
C LYS A 66 14.50 9.71 12.56
N LEU A 67 14.81 10.08 11.32
CA LEU A 67 14.49 9.29 10.13
C LEU A 67 15.10 7.87 10.16
N PRO A 68 16.39 7.69 10.51
CA PRO A 68 16.99 6.35 10.56
C PRO A 68 16.32 5.45 11.59
N LEU A 69 15.90 6.00 12.73
CA LEU A 69 15.22 5.27 13.80
C LEU A 69 13.83 4.80 13.35
N LEU A 70 13.07 5.66 12.66
CA LEU A 70 11.79 5.27 12.09
C LEU A 70 11.96 4.18 11.03
N LEU A 71 12.94 4.34 10.15
CA LEU A 71 13.22 3.36 9.09
C LEU A 71 13.59 1.99 9.67
N ASP A 72 14.46 1.95 10.69
CA ASP A 72 14.86 0.71 11.37
C ASP A 72 13.66 0.04 12.07
N ALA A 73 12.81 0.82 12.75
CA ALA A 73 11.59 0.29 13.37
C ALA A 73 10.62 -0.33 12.34
N VAL A 74 10.39 0.36 11.21
CA VAL A 74 9.53 -0.13 10.12
C VAL A 74 10.15 -1.39 9.49
N ALA A 75 11.45 -1.37 9.20
CA ALA A 75 12.14 -2.51 8.61
C ALA A 75 12.12 -3.75 9.53
N ARG A 76 12.34 -3.57 10.83
CA ARG A 76 12.20 -4.65 11.83
C ARG A 76 10.79 -5.20 11.84
N LYS A 77 9.77 -4.34 11.83
CA LYS A 77 8.38 -4.80 11.78
C LYS A 77 8.05 -5.55 10.48
N MET A 78 8.59 -5.11 9.35
CA MET A 78 8.44 -5.85 8.09
C MET A 78 9.03 -7.26 8.18
N LEU A 79 10.17 -7.42 8.84
CA LEU A 79 10.82 -8.73 9.04
C LEU A 79 10.06 -9.61 10.05
N GLU A 80 9.56 -9.03 11.15
CA GLU A 80 8.79 -9.74 12.18
C GLU A 80 7.41 -10.20 11.67
N THR A 81 6.81 -9.44 10.74
CA THR A 81 5.47 -9.72 10.17
C THR A 81 5.50 -10.86 9.12
N SER A 82 6.39 -11.83 9.31
CA SER A 82 6.39 -13.12 8.60
C SER A 82 5.10 -13.91 8.87
N SER A 83 4.57 -13.81 10.10
CA SER A 83 3.27 -14.35 10.48
C SER A 83 2.31 -13.21 10.80
N VAL A 84 1.25 -13.07 10.00
CA VAL A 84 0.21 -12.06 10.23
C VAL A 84 -0.76 -12.59 11.27
N GLU A 85 -1.02 -11.82 12.33
CA GLU A 85 -2.04 -12.16 13.31
C GLU A 85 -3.42 -12.25 12.64
N PRO A 86 -4.20 -13.33 12.86
CA PRO A 86 -5.50 -13.50 12.24
C PRO A 86 -6.50 -12.36 12.56
N GLY A 87 -6.37 -11.72 13.73
CA GLY A 87 -7.17 -10.55 14.10
C GLY A 87 -6.93 -9.35 13.19
N THR A 88 -5.67 -8.96 13.01
CA THR A 88 -5.27 -7.87 12.10
C THR A 88 -5.70 -8.16 10.66
N PHE A 89 -5.51 -9.41 10.21
CA PHE A 89 -5.91 -9.82 8.87
C PHE A 89 -7.42 -9.67 8.63
N ALA A 90 -8.25 -10.04 9.60
CA ALA A 90 -9.71 -9.89 9.48
C ALA A 90 -10.13 -8.42 9.32
N ILE A 91 -9.51 -7.52 10.08
CA ILE A 91 -9.76 -6.06 10.00
C ILE A 91 -9.34 -5.53 8.63
N VAL A 92 -8.14 -5.90 8.17
CA VAL A 92 -7.62 -5.45 6.87
C VAL A 92 -8.47 -5.98 5.72
N ARG A 93 -8.87 -7.26 5.77
CA ARG A 93 -9.77 -7.87 4.77
C ARG A 93 -11.09 -7.12 4.71
N ASP A 94 -11.75 -6.91 5.85
CA ASP A 94 -13.03 -6.20 5.90
C ASP A 94 -12.89 -4.75 5.39
N ARG A 95 -11.82 -4.05 5.76
CA ARG A 95 -11.52 -2.70 5.24
C ARG A 95 -11.33 -2.73 3.71
N TYR A 96 -10.62 -3.73 3.19
CA TYR A 96 -10.38 -3.89 1.77
C TYR A 96 -11.68 -4.19 1.00
N GLU A 97 -12.52 -5.11 1.47
CA GLU A 97 -13.82 -5.42 0.89
C GLU A 97 -14.76 -4.21 0.88
N ARG A 98 -14.84 -3.48 2.00
CA ARG A 98 -15.59 -2.23 2.08
C ARG A 98 -15.02 -1.19 1.10
N GLY A 99 -13.71 -1.11 0.95
CA GLY A 99 -13.04 -0.26 -0.03
C GLY A 99 -13.47 -0.58 -1.46
N LEU A 100 -13.50 -1.85 -1.83
CA LEU A 100 -13.97 -2.31 -3.15
C LEU A 100 -15.45 -1.98 -3.37
N ARG A 101 -16.33 -2.26 -2.39
CA ARG A 101 -17.76 -1.92 -2.47
C ARG A 101 -18.00 -0.42 -2.57
N ASN A 102 -17.27 0.38 -1.80
CA ASN A 102 -17.34 1.83 -1.88
C ASN A 102 -16.87 2.34 -3.24
N ARG A 103 -15.83 1.73 -3.82
CA ARG A 103 -15.36 2.05 -5.17
C ARG A 103 -16.37 1.69 -6.25
N SER A 104 -17.22 0.68 -6.06
CA SER A 104 -18.29 0.37 -7.03
C SER A 104 -19.52 1.26 -6.87
N LEU A 105 -19.89 1.63 -5.63
CA LEU A 105 -21.19 2.26 -5.34
C LEU A 105 -21.14 3.79 -5.17
N LYS A 106 -20.01 4.35 -4.71
CA LYS A 106 -19.91 5.77 -4.30
C LYS A 106 -18.99 6.61 -5.20
N GLN A 107 -18.70 6.12 -6.41
CA GLN A 107 -17.92 6.91 -7.37
C GLN A 107 -18.71 8.11 -7.86
N ARG A 108 -18.04 9.26 -7.98
CA ARG A 108 -18.65 10.45 -8.59
C ARG A 108 -18.98 10.12 -10.05
N PRO A 109 -20.05 10.71 -10.63
CA PRO A 109 -20.43 10.42 -12.01
C PRO A 109 -19.30 10.62 -13.03
N CYS A 110 -18.47 11.66 -12.84
CA CYS A 110 -17.30 11.92 -13.68
C CYS A 110 -16.23 10.82 -13.58
N ASP A 111 -15.92 10.34 -12.37
CA ASP A 111 -14.93 9.29 -12.14
C ASP A 111 -15.39 7.95 -12.73
N LEU A 112 -16.69 7.66 -12.62
CA LEU A 112 -17.30 6.46 -13.21
C LEU A 112 -17.22 6.49 -14.74
N ALA A 113 -17.55 7.63 -15.35
CA ALA A 113 -17.45 7.82 -16.79
C ALA A 113 -15.99 7.62 -17.25
N ALA A 114 -15.03 8.27 -16.60
CA ALA A 114 -13.61 8.13 -16.93
C ALA A 114 -13.13 6.66 -16.83
N ARG A 115 -13.54 5.92 -15.79
CA ARG A 115 -13.21 4.51 -15.64
C ARG A 115 -13.78 3.66 -16.77
N LYS A 116 -15.07 3.82 -17.08
CA LYS A 116 -15.73 3.11 -18.19
C LYS A 116 -15.12 3.43 -19.53
N THR A 117 -14.78 4.69 -19.79
CA THR A 117 -14.08 5.09 -21.02
C THR A 117 -12.73 4.40 -21.13
N ARG A 118 -11.96 4.29 -20.03
CA ARG A 118 -10.68 3.57 -20.01
C ARG A 118 -10.85 2.06 -20.27
N GLU A 119 -11.85 1.44 -19.66
CA GLU A 119 -12.20 0.02 -19.89
C GLU A 119 -12.55 -0.23 -21.37
N LEU A 120 -13.43 0.61 -21.94
CA LEU A 120 -13.82 0.54 -23.35
C LEU A 120 -12.64 0.79 -24.28
N ARG A 121 -11.80 1.78 -23.97
CA ARG A 121 -10.58 2.08 -24.74
C ARG A 121 -9.65 0.88 -24.81
N HIS A 122 -9.48 0.16 -23.70
CA HIS A 122 -8.68 -1.07 -23.67
C HIS A 122 -9.33 -2.18 -24.50
N SER A 123 -10.66 -2.37 -24.43
CA SER A 123 -11.36 -3.37 -25.25
C SER A 123 -11.35 -3.06 -26.75
N LEU A 124 -11.26 -1.78 -27.11
CA LEU A 124 -11.27 -1.31 -28.50
C LEU A 124 -9.85 -1.24 -29.11
N GLY A 125 -8.81 -1.66 -28.37
CA GLY A 125 -7.45 -1.78 -28.91
C GLY A 125 -6.73 -0.45 -29.19
N PHE A 126 -7.21 0.68 -28.67
CA PHE A 126 -6.52 1.96 -28.80
C PHE A 126 -5.37 2.07 -27.81
N THR A 127 -4.29 1.34 -28.07
CA THR A 127 -2.98 1.60 -27.48
C THR A 127 -2.43 2.88 -28.11
N THR A 128 -2.25 3.91 -27.29
CA THR A 128 -1.35 5.02 -27.65
C THR A 128 0.05 4.48 -27.67
N GLU A 129 0.62 4.37 -28.88
CA GLU A 129 2.07 4.47 -29.08
C GLU A 129 2.58 5.83 -28.57
#